data_AF-A0A1I0R2G1-F1
#
_entry.id   AF-A0A1I0R2G1-F1
#
_cell.length_a   1.000
_cell.length_b   1.000
_cell.length_c   1.000
_cell.angle_alpha   90.00
_cell.angle_beta   90.00
_cell.angle_gamma   90.00
#
_symmetry.space_group_name_H-M   'P 1'
#
loop_
_entity.id
_entity.type
_entity.pdbx_description
1 polymer ?
#
loop_
_entity_poly.entity_id
_entity_poly.type
_entity_poly.pdbx_seq_one_letter_code
_entity_poly.pdbx_strand_id
1 'polypeptide(L)'
;MYTVEEKDGYSVYTFNGINLKIKCIDNKEKVYVYINYNGYNPLLSMLFGEFGAECDLDSIDFETQTDHGGMYAIVSKEQLEEFIREVYFFVMENRSVLDKTLNEKDKNKWSF
;
A
#
# COMPACT_ATOMS: atom_id res chain seq x y z
N MET A 1 -7.06 -4.70 -12.93
CA MET A 1 -5.91 -5.40 -13.53
C MET A 1 -4.70 -4.48 -13.42
N TYR A 2 -3.67 -4.89 -12.67
CA TYR A 2 -2.44 -4.14 -12.48
C TYR A 2 -1.35 -4.67 -13.42
N THR A 3 -0.31 -3.87 -13.65
CA THR A 3 0.95 -4.31 -14.28
C THR A 3 2.05 -4.36 -13.24
N VAL A 4 2.95 -5.32 -13.34
CA VAL A 4 4.12 -5.44 -12.45
C VAL A 4 5.38 -5.07 -13.22
N GLU A 5 6.16 -4.16 -12.66
CA GLU A 5 7.51 -3.83 -13.12
C GLU A 5 8.53 -4.33 -12.10
N GLU A 6 9.38 -5.28 -12.51
CA GLU A 6 10.49 -5.76 -11.68
C GLU A 6 11.71 -4.85 -11.85
N LYS A 7 12.26 -4.39 -10.73
CA LYS A 7 13.47 -3.57 -10.67
C LYS A 7 14.50 -4.25 -9.77
N ASP A 8 15.74 -3.79 -9.83
CA ASP A 8 16.81 -4.34 -8.99
C ASP A 8 16.49 -4.09 -7.50
N GLY A 9 16.12 -5.16 -6.81
CA GLY A 9 15.77 -5.16 -5.38
C GLY A 9 14.33 -4.82 -5.02
N TYR A 10 13.41 -4.60 -5.97
CA TYR A 10 11.98 -4.39 -5.67
C TYR A 10 11.06 -4.53 -6.88
N SER A 11 9.78 -4.78 -6.63
CA SER A 11 8.72 -4.84 -7.65
C SER A 11 7.75 -3.66 -7.48
N VAL A 12 7.17 -3.18 -8.58
CA VAL A 12 6.17 -2.10 -8.58
C VAL A 12 4.89 -2.55 -9.26
N TYR A 13 3.80 -2.60 -8.51
CA TYR A 13 2.45 -2.87 -8.99
C TYR A 13 1.78 -1.54 -9.35
N THR A 14 1.39 -1.37 -10.61
CA THR A 14 0.72 -0.16 -11.11
C THR A 14 -0.70 -0.48 -11.55
N PHE A 15 -1.69 0.22 -10.98
CA PHE A 15 -3.11 -0.06 -11.23
C PHE A 15 -3.72 0.93 -12.23
N ASN A 16 -3.72 0.62 -13.52
CA ASN A 16 -4.04 1.58 -14.60
C ASN A 16 -5.38 2.36 -14.51
N GLY A 17 -6.35 1.93 -13.69
CA GLY A 17 -7.64 2.61 -13.49
C GLY A 17 -7.65 3.69 -12.39
N ILE A 18 -6.62 3.71 -11.55
CA ILE A 18 -6.44 4.67 -10.45
C ILE A 18 -4.97 5.03 -10.34
N ASN A 19 -4.64 6.22 -9.85
CA ASN A 19 -3.23 6.58 -9.67
C ASN A 19 -2.66 5.93 -8.40
N LEU A 20 -2.72 4.59 -8.34
CA LEU A 20 -2.22 3.75 -7.27
C LEU A 20 -1.00 2.97 -7.78
N LYS A 21 0.09 3.08 -7.04
CA LYS A 21 1.29 2.29 -7.21
C LYS A 21 1.69 1.68 -5.87
N ILE A 22 2.07 0.40 -5.88
CA ILE A 22 2.52 -0.30 -4.68
C ILE A 22 3.92 -0.83 -4.95
N LYS A 23 4.89 -0.41 -4.14
CA LYS A 23 6.26 -0.89 -4.18
C LYS A 23 6.45 -1.99 -3.14
N CYS A 24 7.01 -3.11 -3.56
CA CYS A 24 7.25 -4.29 -2.73
C CYS A 24 8.75 -4.58 -2.69
N ILE A 25 9.34 -4.55 -1.49
CA ILE A 25 10.75 -4.90 -1.27
C ILE A 25 10.78 -6.24 -0.54
N ASP A 26 11.35 -7.24 -1.20
CA ASP A 26 11.53 -8.57 -0.65
C ASP A 26 12.56 -8.58 0.50
N ASN A 27 12.17 -9.14 1.65
CA ASN A 27 13.08 -9.39 2.75
C ASN A 27 12.80 -10.77 3.39
N LYS A 28 13.51 -11.79 2.89
CA LYS A 28 13.35 -13.19 3.32
C LYS A 28 11.89 -13.65 3.17
N GLU A 29 11.21 -13.95 4.27
CA GLU A 29 9.81 -14.40 4.34
C GLU A 29 8.79 -13.25 4.41
N LYS A 30 9.27 -12.01 4.51
CA LYS A 30 8.45 -10.81 4.63
C LYS A 30 8.66 -9.90 3.43
N VAL A 31 7.68 -9.06 3.18
CA VAL A 31 7.69 -8.07 2.10
C VAL A 31 7.34 -6.72 2.68
N TYR A 32 8.14 -5.71 2.36
CA TYR A 32 7.88 -4.33 2.77
C TYR A 32 7.07 -3.64 1.67
N VAL A 33 5.87 -3.23 2.01
CA VAL A 33 4.86 -2.74 1.08
C VAL A 33 4.63 -1.26 1.30
N TYR A 34 5.02 -0.48 0.30
CA TYR A 34 4.88 0.97 0.30
C TYR A 34 3.79 1.37 -0.68
N ILE A 35 2.83 2.16 -0.22
CA ILE A 35 1.63 2.52 -0.99
C ILE A 35 1.74 3.98 -1.46
N ASN A 36 1.49 4.20 -2.75
CA ASN A 36 1.43 5.52 -3.35
C ASN A 36 0.10 5.71 -4.07
N TYR A 37 -0.76 6.54 -3.50
CA TYR A 37 -2.02 6.97 -4.10
C TYR A 37 -1.96 8.47 -4.40
N ASN A 38 -2.08 8.84 -5.67
CA ASN A 38 -2.01 10.24 -6.13
C ASN A 38 -0.73 11.00 -5.69
N GLY A 39 0.38 10.29 -5.43
CA GLY A 39 1.63 10.89 -4.92
C GLY A 39 1.76 10.90 -3.39
N TYR A 40 0.74 10.43 -2.68
CA TYR A 40 0.66 10.42 -1.22
C TYR A 40 0.68 8.99 -0.67
N ASN A 41 1.06 8.84 0.60
CA ASN A 41 1.02 7.63 1.37
C ASN A 41 -0.33 7.53 2.09
N PRO A 42 -1.26 6.67 1.65
CA PRO A 42 -2.59 6.60 2.24
C PRO A 42 -2.64 5.75 3.51
N LEU A 43 -1.58 5.02 3.88
CA LEU A 43 -1.67 3.91 4.83
C LEU A 43 -2.21 4.33 6.20
N LEU A 44 -1.79 5.49 6.73
CA LEU A 44 -2.33 5.98 8.00
C LEU A 44 -3.83 6.33 7.91
N SER A 45 -4.25 6.98 6.82
CA SER A 45 -5.68 7.27 6.60
C SER A 45 -6.50 6.00 6.39
N MET A 46 -5.93 4.99 5.74
CA MET A 46 -6.56 3.68 5.57
C MET A 46 -6.78 3.00 6.93
N LEU A 47 -5.77 3.02 7.81
CA LEU A 47 -5.90 2.48 9.17
C LEU A 47 -7.00 3.19 9.99
N PHE A 48 -7.12 4.52 9.86
CA PHE A 48 -8.24 5.25 10.49
C PHE A 48 -9.60 4.92 9.88
N GLY A 49 -9.62 4.48 8.63
CA GLY A 49 -10.82 4.03 7.92
C GLY A 49 -11.07 2.53 8.04
N GLU A 50 -10.57 1.87 9.08
CA GLU A 50 -10.83 0.45 9.38
C GLU A 50 -10.20 -0.57 8.41
N PHE A 51 -9.21 -0.18 7.60
CA PHE A 51 -8.48 -1.11 6.70
C PHE A 51 -7.91 -2.33 7.42
N GLY A 52 -7.46 -2.17 8.68
CA GLY A 52 -6.99 -3.29 9.50
C GLY A 52 -8.09 -4.33 9.76
N ALA A 53 -9.33 -3.88 10.01
CA ALA A 53 -10.46 -4.77 10.23
C ALA A 53 -10.90 -5.48 8.94
N GLU A 54 -10.81 -4.81 7.79
CA GLU A 54 -11.04 -5.44 6.47
C GLU A 54 -10.01 -6.55 6.20
N CYS A 55 -8.72 -6.28 6.47
CA CYS A 55 -7.67 -7.30 6.37
C CYS A 55 -7.90 -8.47 7.34
N ASP A 56 -8.34 -8.21 8.58
CA ASP A 56 -8.63 -9.26 9.56
C ASP A 56 -9.77 -10.19 9.09
N LEU A 57 -10.80 -9.65 8.43
CA LEU A 57 -11.92 -10.43 7.86
C LEU A 57 -11.44 -11.41 6.78
N ASP A 58 -10.44 -11.00 6.00
CA ASP A 58 -9.80 -11.81 4.96
C ASP A 58 -8.63 -12.65 5.49
N SER A 59 -8.38 -12.66 6.81
CA SER A 59 -7.26 -13.37 7.45
C SER A 59 -5.87 -12.94 6.93
N ILE A 60 -5.71 -11.64 6.66
CA ILE A 60 -4.48 -11.02 6.19
C ILE A 60 -3.77 -10.35 7.37
N ASP A 61 -2.67 -10.96 7.82
CA ASP A 61 -1.84 -10.41 8.89
C ASP A 61 -0.78 -9.45 8.34
N PHE A 62 -0.73 -8.23 8.87
CA PHE A 62 0.32 -7.28 8.57
C PHE A 62 0.72 -6.44 9.77
N GLU A 63 1.97 -5.98 9.78
CA GLU A 63 2.48 -4.98 10.72
C GLU A 63 2.68 -3.65 9.99
N THR A 64 2.78 -2.54 10.72
CA THR A 64 3.19 -1.26 10.15
C THR A 64 4.45 -0.74 10.82
N GLN A 65 5.32 -0.12 10.02
CA GLN A 65 6.50 0.59 10.50
C GLN A 65 6.61 1.94 9.81
N THR A 66 7.46 2.80 10.35
CA THR A 66 7.74 4.12 9.77
C THR A 66 9.25 4.28 9.61
N ASP A 67 9.67 4.65 8.42
CA ASP A 67 11.05 5.03 8.12
C ASP A 67 11.12 6.48 7.59
N HIS A 68 12.26 6.85 7.03
CA HIS A 68 12.47 8.19 6.47
C HIS A 68 11.59 8.45 5.23
N GLY A 69 11.17 7.40 4.53
CA GLY A 69 10.32 7.40 3.34
C GLY A 69 8.81 7.44 3.63
N GLY A 70 8.40 7.07 4.84
CA GLY A 70 7.01 7.14 5.31
C GLY A 70 6.60 5.88 6.05
N MET A 71 5.28 5.73 6.27
CA MET A 71 4.72 4.50 6.84
C MET A 71 4.66 3.41 5.76
N TYR A 72 4.98 2.18 6.11
CA TYR A 72 4.86 1.02 5.21
C TYR A 72 4.32 -0.18 5.97
N ALA A 73 3.71 -1.11 5.23
CA ALA A 73 3.23 -2.37 5.77
C ALA A 73 4.30 -3.46 5.63
N ILE A 74 4.30 -4.41 6.54
CA ILE A 74 5.13 -5.62 6.50
C ILE A 74 4.17 -6.79 6.47
N VAL A 75 4.17 -7.53 5.36
CA VAL A 75 3.29 -8.67 5.11
C VAL A 75 4.12 -9.93 4.86
N SER A 76 3.55 -11.11 5.11
CA SER A 76 4.17 -12.37 4.66
C SER A 76 4.18 -12.46 3.13
N LYS A 77 5.14 -13.21 2.56
CA LYS A 77 5.15 -13.46 1.11
C LYS A 77 3.89 -14.20 0.64
N GLU A 78 3.38 -15.10 1.47
CA GLU A 78 2.19 -15.91 1.17
C GLU A 78 0.92 -15.05 1.06
N GLN A 79 0.81 -13.98 1.86
CA GLN A 79 -0.34 -13.08 1.87
C GLN A 79 -0.16 -11.83 1.01
N LEU A 80 0.98 -11.66 0.31
CA LEU A 80 1.29 -10.43 -0.43
C LEU A 80 0.23 -10.12 -1.49
N GLU A 81 -0.18 -11.12 -2.28
CA GLU A 81 -1.13 -10.92 -3.37
C GLU A 81 -2.51 -10.50 -2.86
N GLU A 82 -2.96 -11.13 -1.78
CA GLU A 82 -4.24 -10.80 -1.11
C GLU A 82 -4.17 -9.41 -0.47
N PHE A 83 -3.07 -9.07 0.20
CA PHE A 83 -2.87 -7.73 0.76
C PHE A 83 -2.89 -6.64 -0.32
N ILE A 84 -2.20 -6.86 -1.45
CA ILE A 84 -2.19 -5.92 -2.58
C ILE A 84 -3.61 -5.72 -3.15
N ARG A 85 -4.39 -6.80 -3.22
CA ARG A 85 -5.78 -6.76 -3.67
C ARG A 85 -6.63 -5.95 -2.70
N GLU A 86 -6.45 -6.14 -1.40
CA GLU A 86 -7.19 -5.42 -0.36
C GLU A 86 -6.89 -3.93 -0.34
N VAL A 87 -5.60 -3.56 -0.47
CA VAL A 87 -5.20 -2.16 -0.65
C VAL A 87 -5.91 -1.54 -1.85
N TYR A 88 -6.00 -2.26 -2.97
CA TYR A 88 -6.69 -1.75 -4.16
C TYR A 88 -8.19 -1.55 -3.93
N PHE A 89 -8.88 -2.53 -3.32
CA PHE A 89 -10.31 -2.43 -3.05
C PHE A 89 -10.61 -1.30 -2.06
N PHE A 90 -9.88 -1.25 -0.94
CA PHE A 90 -10.04 -0.19 0.04
C PHE A 90 -9.88 1.20 -0.59
N VAL A 91 -8.82 1.41 -1.37
CA VAL A 91 -8.57 2.71 -2.05
C VAL A 91 -9.67 3.04 -3.05
N MET A 92 -10.18 2.06 -3.79
CA MET A 92 -11.28 2.24 -4.74
C MET A 92 -12.57 2.66 -4.04
N GLU A 93 -12.94 1.97 -2.96
CA GLU A 93 -14.17 2.22 -2.21
C GLU A 93 -14.12 3.55 -1.45
N ASN A 94 -12.95 3.90 -0.91
CA ASN A 94 -12.75 5.08 -0.07
C ASN A 94 -12.13 6.27 -0.80
N ARG A 95 -11.99 6.22 -2.13
CA ARG A 95 -11.33 7.23 -2.97
C ARG A 95 -11.72 8.67 -2.62
N SER A 96 -13.03 8.96 -2.54
CA SER A 96 -13.54 10.32 -2.30
C SER A 96 -13.17 10.86 -0.92
N VAL A 97 -12.94 9.99 0.06
CA VAL A 97 -12.52 10.35 1.42
C VAL A 97 -11.00 10.53 1.48
N LEU A 98 -10.25 9.64 0.83
CA LEU A 98 -8.80 9.73 0.74
C LEU A 98 -8.36 11.01 0.00
N ASP A 99 -9.01 11.34 -1.11
CA ASP A 99 -8.74 12.56 -1.89
C ASP A 99 -8.94 13.86 -1.08
N LYS A 100 -9.73 13.83 0.01
CA LYS A 100 -9.97 14.98 0.89
C LYS A 100 -9.11 14.99 2.15
N THR A 101 -8.66 13.82 2.60
CA THR A 101 -7.94 13.66 3.87
C THR A 101 -6.43 13.79 3.69
N LEU A 102 -5.90 13.28 2.57
CA LEU A 102 -4.47 13.30 2.29
C LEU A 102 -3.97 14.71 2.02
N ASN A 103 -2.83 15.05 2.62
CA ASN A 103 -2.24 16.38 2.53
C ASN A 103 -0.70 16.28 2.38
N GLU A 104 -0.04 17.43 2.34
CA GLU A 104 1.42 17.50 2.10
C GLU A 104 2.27 16.72 3.12
N LYS A 105 1.77 16.46 4.35
CA LYS A 105 2.49 15.63 5.33
C LYS A 105 2.55 14.16 4.92
N ASP A 106 1.56 13.72 4.15
CA ASP A 106 1.41 12.34 3.68
C ASP A 106 2.14 12.11 2.36
N LYS A 107 2.75 13.15 1.78
CA LYS A 107 3.44 13.05 0.49
C LYS A 107 4.56 12.02 0.55
N ASN A 108 4.57 11.11 -0.41
CA ASN A 108 5.63 10.12 -0.50
C ASN A 108 6.97 10.81 -0.78
N LYS A 109 7.99 10.41 -0.01
CA LYS A 109 9.34 11.00 -0.08
C LYS A 109 10.29 10.24 -1.01
N TRP A 110 9.78 9.24 -1.72
CA TRP A 110 10.52 8.35 -2.60
C TRP A 110 9.89 8.39 -3.99
N SER A 111 10.73 8.21 -5.01
CA SER A 111 10.31 8.07 -6.41
C SER A 111 10.49 6.63 -6.87
N PHE A 112 9.68 6.23 -7.84
CA PHE A 112 9.75 4.93 -8.52
C PHE A 112 10.82 4.96 -9.61
#